data_AF-A0A1H4GLI8-F1
#
_entry.id   AF-A0A1H4GLI8-F1
#
_cell.length_a   1.000
_cell.length_b   1.000
_cell.length_c   1.000
_cell.angle_alpha   90.00
_cell.angle_beta   90.00
_cell.angle_gamma   90.00
#
_symmetry.space_group_name_H-M   'P 1'
#
loop_
_entity.id
_entity.type
_entity.pdbx_description
1 polymer ?
#
loop_
_entity_poly.entity_id
_entity_poly.type
_entity_poly.pdbx_seq_one_letter_code
_entity_poly.pdbx_strand_id
1 'polypeptide(L)'
;MKGIYYVITLYIFLMLPPVANLMESVMIIHMHMQMTLFVIIGFLLAPVLQKKFPRFFEEWNPNGIPGILLFVIVMFYWTLPRSMDEALNLWYIELFKFISLPFLAGVPLRDSWKKVSASVKNGLIILFTLLFIAMGWLYIWSPNQLCNNYLLIDQITLGWGFLLTAVCMISYIAYSYITDLAENI
;
A
#
# COMPACT_ATOMS: atom_id res chain seq x y z
N MET A 1 -13.23 18.18 11.27
CA MET A 1 -14.28 17.13 11.10
C MET A 1 -14.82 17.05 9.68
N LYS A 2 -15.10 18.15 8.97
CA LYS A 2 -15.60 18.11 7.57
C LYS A 2 -14.78 17.23 6.61
N GLY A 3 -13.45 17.22 6.77
CA GLY A 3 -12.53 16.41 5.95
C GLY A 3 -12.80 14.90 5.97
N ILE A 4 -13.31 14.34 7.06
CA ILE A 4 -13.50 12.88 7.13
C ILE A 4 -14.67 12.39 6.30
N TYR A 5 -15.69 13.23 6.08
CA TYR A 5 -16.81 12.87 5.22
C TYR A 5 -16.33 12.63 3.79
N TYR A 6 -15.42 13.45 3.27
CA TYR A 6 -14.83 13.23 1.94
C TYR A 6 -14.05 11.91 1.87
N VAL A 7 -13.31 11.55 2.92
CA VAL A 7 -12.57 10.28 2.97
C VAL A 7 -13.51 9.08 2.98
N ILE A 8 -14.59 9.14 3.77
CA ILE A 8 -15.61 8.09 3.82
C ILE A 8 -16.38 8.00 2.50
N THR A 9 -16.74 9.14 1.90
CA THR A 9 -17.40 9.18 0.59
C THR A 9 -16.51 8.57 -0.48
N LEU A 10 -15.21 8.90 -0.50
CA LEU A 10 -14.25 8.30 -1.42
C LEU A 10 -14.13 6.79 -1.20
N TYR A 11 -14.08 6.34 0.06
CA TYR A 11 -14.03 4.92 0.40
C TYR A 11 -15.22 4.14 -0.16
N ILE A 12 -16.44 4.65 0.05
CA ILE A 12 -17.66 4.05 -0.46
C ILE A 12 -17.68 4.11 -2.00
N PHE A 13 -17.28 5.24 -2.58
CA PHE A 13 -17.24 5.44 -4.03
C PHE A 13 -16.35 4.42 -4.73
N LEU A 14 -15.14 4.14 -4.20
CA LEU A 14 -14.21 3.16 -4.76
C LEU A 14 -14.70 1.71 -4.68
N MET A 15 -15.68 1.41 -3.83
CA MET A 15 -16.32 0.08 -3.73
C MET A 15 -17.55 -0.08 -4.61
N LEU A 16 -18.07 1.01 -5.18
CA LEU A 16 -19.26 0.90 -6.03
C LEU A 16 -18.92 0.00 -7.23
N PRO A 17 -19.72 -1.03 -7.54
CA PRO A 17 -19.37 -2.00 -8.59
C PRO A 17 -18.95 -1.37 -9.93
N PRO A 18 -19.60 -0.30 -10.44
CA PRO A 18 -19.15 0.34 -11.68
C PRO A 18 -17.74 0.94 -11.59
N VAL A 19 -17.37 1.50 -10.43
CA VAL A 19 -16.07 2.12 -10.20
C VAL A 19 -15.02 1.05 -9.97
N ALA A 20 -15.32 0.06 -9.12
CA ALA A 20 -14.45 -1.08 -8.86
C ALA A 20 -14.14 -1.82 -10.17
N ASN A 21 -15.16 -2.24 -10.92
CA ASN A 21 -14.96 -2.95 -12.20
C ASN A 21 -14.12 -2.16 -13.21
N LEU A 22 -14.27 -0.83 -13.27
CA LEU A 22 -13.46 0.02 -14.16
C LEU A 22 -12.00 0.11 -13.71
N MET A 23 -11.75 0.28 -12.42
CA MET A 23 -10.39 0.35 -11.90
C MET A 23 -9.69 -1.02 -11.97
N GLU A 24 -10.47 -2.09 -11.84
CA GLU A 24 -10.01 -3.47 -11.82
C GLU A 24 -9.79 -4.05 -13.21
N SER A 25 -10.28 -3.40 -14.27
CA SER A 25 -10.09 -3.85 -15.65
C SER A 25 -8.67 -3.62 -16.19
N VAL A 26 -7.86 -2.79 -15.52
CA VAL A 26 -6.47 -2.50 -15.91
C VAL A 26 -5.55 -2.73 -14.72
N MET A 27 -4.58 -3.63 -14.88
CA MET A 27 -3.77 -4.14 -13.77
C MET A 27 -3.04 -3.03 -12.98
N ILE A 28 -2.42 -2.08 -13.69
CA ILE A 28 -1.71 -0.96 -13.05
C ILE A 28 -2.66 -0.03 -12.30
N ILE A 29 -3.89 0.18 -12.79
CA ILE A 29 -4.89 1.01 -12.10
C ILE A 29 -5.40 0.29 -10.85
N HIS A 30 -5.70 -1.00 -10.95
CA HIS A 30 -6.12 -1.80 -9.79
C HIS A 30 -5.06 -1.72 -8.68
N MET A 31 -3.79 -1.98 -9.02
CA MET A 31 -2.74 -2.12 -8.02
C MET A 31 -2.12 -0.80 -7.55
N HIS A 32 -1.69 0.07 -8.47
CA HIS A 32 -0.97 1.30 -8.13
C HIS A 32 -1.89 2.49 -7.86
N MET A 33 -3.19 2.40 -8.20
CA MET A 33 -4.16 3.46 -7.92
C MET A 33 -5.25 3.03 -6.93
N GLN A 34 -6.07 2.02 -7.25
CA GLN A 34 -7.21 1.65 -6.39
C GLN A 34 -6.74 1.13 -5.02
N MET A 35 -5.83 0.14 -5.02
CA MET A 35 -5.32 -0.45 -3.77
C MET A 35 -4.53 0.57 -2.93
N THR A 36 -3.70 1.41 -3.57
CA THR A 36 -2.96 2.47 -2.86
C THR A 36 -3.89 3.52 -2.27
N LEU A 37 -4.97 3.89 -2.97
CA LEU A 37 -6.00 4.78 -2.44
C LEU A 37 -6.69 4.20 -1.22
N PHE A 38 -6.96 2.89 -1.17
CA PHE A 38 -7.49 2.25 0.03
C PHE A 38 -6.53 2.35 1.23
N VAL A 39 -5.22 2.17 1.02
CA VAL A 39 -4.21 2.39 2.07
C VAL A 39 -4.21 3.86 2.53
N ILE A 40 -4.27 4.82 1.59
CA ILE A 40 -4.33 6.26 1.90
C ILE A 40 -5.60 6.60 2.71
N ILE A 41 -6.75 6.04 2.34
CA ILE A 41 -8.00 6.20 3.08
C ILE A 41 -7.81 5.76 4.53
N GLY A 42 -7.27 4.56 4.75
CA GLY A 42 -6.97 4.07 6.09
C GLY A 42 -6.05 5.02 6.88
N PHE A 43 -4.98 5.48 6.23
CA PHE A 43 -4.03 6.41 6.80
C PHE A 43 -4.69 7.76 7.21
N LEU A 44 -5.64 8.25 6.41
CA LEU A 44 -6.39 9.48 6.69
C LEU A 44 -7.49 9.28 7.75
N LEU A 45 -8.06 8.08 7.87
CA LEU A 45 -9.06 7.74 8.89
C LEU A 45 -8.45 7.51 10.28
N ALA A 46 -7.20 7.05 10.34
CA ALA A 46 -6.54 6.65 11.59
C ALA A 46 -6.63 7.69 12.73
N PRO A 47 -6.43 9.01 12.52
CA PRO A 47 -6.52 9.99 13.59
C PRO A 47 -7.89 10.06 14.28
N VAL A 48 -8.97 9.73 13.56
CA VAL A 48 -10.31 9.68 14.16
C VAL A 48 -10.52 8.38 14.93
N LEU A 49 -10.01 7.27 14.43
CA LEU A 49 -10.04 5.99 15.15
C LEU A 49 -9.21 6.04 16.43
N GLN A 50 -8.02 6.65 16.39
CA GLN A 50 -7.16 6.87 17.56
C GLN A 50 -7.87 7.70 18.64
N LYS A 51 -8.60 8.76 18.26
CA LYS A 51 -9.37 9.57 19.20
C LYS A 51 -10.57 8.81 19.79
N LYS A 52 -11.18 7.92 19.02
CA LYS A 52 -12.35 7.15 19.45
C LYS A 52 -11.97 5.95 20.33
N PHE A 53 -10.81 5.34 20.07
CA PHE A 53 -10.34 4.14 20.75
C PHE A 53 -8.88 4.27 21.24
N PRO A 54 -8.53 5.28 22.05
CA PRO A 54 -7.14 5.57 22.41
C PRO A 54 -6.45 4.40 23.12
N ARG A 55 -7.13 3.77 24.10
CA ARG A 55 -6.60 2.63 24.86
C ARG A 55 -6.20 1.46 23.97
N PHE A 56 -7.00 1.16 22.94
CA PHE A 56 -6.69 0.09 22.01
C PHE A 56 -5.34 0.32 21.30
N PHE A 57 -5.10 1.53 20.79
CA PHE A 57 -3.86 1.85 20.09
C PHE A 57 -2.63 1.98 21.02
N GLU A 58 -2.86 2.33 22.29
CA GLU A 58 -1.82 2.36 23.31
C GLU A 58 -1.41 0.95 23.73
N GLU A 59 -2.37 0.05 23.93
CA GLU A 59 -2.12 -1.33 24.37
C GLU A 59 -1.59 -2.23 23.25
N TRP A 60 -2.19 -2.15 22.05
CA TRP A 60 -1.83 -3.03 20.93
C TRP A 60 -0.53 -2.61 20.23
N ASN A 61 -0.26 -1.32 20.12
CA ASN A 61 0.87 -0.81 19.34
C ASN A 61 1.69 0.25 20.10
N PRO A 62 2.22 -0.06 21.30
CA PRO A 62 2.87 0.94 22.16
C PRO A 62 4.12 1.55 21.52
N ASN A 63 4.93 0.75 20.82
CA ASN A 63 6.20 1.17 20.21
C ASN A 63 6.15 1.30 18.67
N GLY A 64 4.99 1.10 18.06
CA GLY A 64 4.81 1.15 16.60
C GLY A 64 5.25 -0.10 15.83
N ILE A 65 6.01 -1.01 16.43
CA ILE A 65 6.54 -2.18 15.72
C ILE A 65 5.43 -3.17 15.29
N PRO A 66 4.47 -3.54 16.16
CA PRO A 66 3.35 -4.40 15.75
C PRO A 66 2.58 -3.86 14.54
N GLY A 67 2.31 -2.55 14.51
CA GLY A 67 1.60 -1.94 13.40
C GLY A 67 2.40 -1.90 12.09
N ILE A 68 3.73 -1.67 12.15
CA ILE A 68 4.59 -1.79 10.95
C ILE A 68 4.62 -3.23 10.46
N LEU A 69 4.75 -4.21 11.36
CA LEU A 69 4.77 -5.62 10.98
C LEU A 69 3.48 -6.04 10.29
N LEU A 70 2.32 -5.64 10.84
CA LEU A 70 1.03 -5.89 10.23
C LEU A 70 0.91 -5.25 8.85
N PHE A 71 1.33 -3.99 8.71
CA PHE A 71 1.38 -3.29 7.43
C PHE A 71 2.22 -4.05 6.41
N VAL A 72 3.44 -4.49 6.78
CA VAL A 72 4.32 -5.25 5.89
C VAL A 72 3.66 -6.54 5.43
N ILE A 73 3.07 -7.33 6.34
CA ILE A 73 2.41 -8.59 6.00
C ILE A 73 1.28 -8.37 4.98
N VAL A 74 0.40 -7.40 5.25
CA VAL A 74 -0.74 -7.10 4.39
C VAL A 74 -0.28 -6.61 3.02
N MET A 75 0.71 -5.72 2.97
CA MET A 75 1.23 -5.21 1.70
C MET A 75 1.96 -6.30 0.91
N PHE A 76 2.73 -7.18 1.56
CA PHE A 76 3.35 -8.32 0.88
C PHE A 76 2.30 -9.24 0.27
N TYR A 77 1.25 -9.58 1.02
CA TYR A 77 0.15 -10.41 0.53
C TYR A 77 -0.50 -9.80 -0.73
N TRP A 78 -0.84 -8.51 -0.70
CA TRP A 78 -1.45 -7.82 -1.83
C TRP A 78 -0.50 -7.53 -2.99
N THR A 79 0.82 -7.60 -2.75
CA THR A 79 1.82 -7.46 -3.81
C THR A 79 1.93 -8.72 -4.68
N LEU A 80 1.46 -9.87 -4.18
CA LEU A 80 1.51 -11.13 -4.93
C LEU A 80 0.53 -11.13 -6.13
N PRO A 81 0.97 -11.55 -7.33
CA PRO A 81 0.10 -11.61 -8.52
C PRO A 81 -1.14 -12.47 -8.28
N ARG A 82 -0.95 -13.59 -7.57
CA ARG A 82 -2.02 -14.52 -7.23
C ARG A 82 -3.14 -13.89 -6.41
N SER A 83 -2.81 -13.09 -5.39
CA SER A 83 -3.81 -12.45 -4.53
C SER A 83 -4.65 -11.43 -5.32
N MET A 84 -4.02 -10.72 -6.26
CA MET A 84 -4.73 -9.81 -7.17
C MET A 84 -5.69 -10.57 -8.09
N ASP A 85 -5.25 -11.69 -8.66
CA ASP A 85 -6.08 -12.51 -9.55
C ASP A 85 -7.26 -13.13 -8.79
N GLU A 86 -7.04 -13.63 -7.57
CA GLU A 86 -8.09 -14.18 -6.71
C GLU A 86 -9.15 -13.12 -6.33
N ALA A 87 -8.76 -11.85 -6.15
CA ALA A 87 -9.68 -10.77 -5.81
C ALA A 87 -10.74 -10.50 -6.89
N LEU A 88 -10.46 -10.84 -8.16
CA LEU A 88 -11.43 -10.67 -9.26
C LEU A 88 -12.42 -11.82 -9.36
N ASN A 89 -12.09 -12.98 -8.79
CA ASN A 89 -12.86 -14.21 -8.94
C ASN A 89 -13.65 -14.58 -7.68
N LEU A 90 -13.17 -14.15 -6.52
CA LEU A 90 -13.69 -14.55 -5.23
C LEU A 90 -14.18 -13.31 -4.47
N TRP A 91 -15.50 -13.18 -4.34
CA TRP A 91 -16.14 -12.03 -3.69
C TRP A 91 -15.61 -11.76 -2.27
N TYR A 92 -15.22 -12.81 -1.53
CA TYR A 92 -14.69 -12.66 -0.18
C TYR A 92 -13.24 -12.17 -0.16
N ILE A 93 -12.45 -12.44 -1.20
CA ILE A 93 -11.11 -11.87 -1.37
C ILE A 93 -11.21 -10.41 -1.81
N GLU A 94 -12.17 -10.08 -2.68
CA GLU A 94 -12.49 -8.69 -3.02
C GLU A 94 -12.91 -7.88 -1.79
N LEU A 95 -13.83 -8.43 -0.98
CA LEU A 95 -14.23 -7.81 0.28
C LEU A 95 -13.02 -7.68 1.24
N PHE A 96 -12.18 -8.71 1.32
CA PHE A 96 -10.96 -8.66 2.11
C PHE A 96 -10.02 -7.56 1.63
N LYS A 97 -9.85 -7.32 0.33
CA LYS A 97 -9.09 -6.19 -0.24
C LYS A 97 -9.60 -4.85 0.27
N PHE A 98 -10.91 -4.64 0.16
CA PHE A 98 -11.59 -3.41 0.57
C PHE A 98 -11.49 -3.11 2.06
N ILE A 99 -11.35 -4.13 2.91
CA ILE A 99 -11.25 -3.98 4.37
C ILE A 99 -9.79 -3.96 4.83
N SER A 100 -8.97 -4.87 4.33
CA SER A 100 -7.59 -5.06 4.80
C SER A 100 -6.69 -3.88 4.44
N LEU A 101 -6.77 -3.34 3.22
CA LEU A 101 -5.90 -2.24 2.80
C LEU A 101 -6.09 -0.96 3.63
N PRO A 102 -7.32 -0.48 3.90
CA PRO A 102 -7.50 0.66 4.80
C PRO A 102 -7.19 0.32 6.26
N PHE A 103 -7.79 -0.74 6.81
CA PHE A 103 -7.81 -0.95 8.26
C PHE A 103 -6.64 -1.74 8.80
N LEU A 104 -6.02 -2.60 7.99
CA LEU A 104 -4.87 -3.42 8.38
C LEU A 104 -3.54 -2.96 7.76
N ALA A 105 -3.57 -2.09 6.75
CA ALA A 105 -2.35 -1.45 6.24
C ALA A 105 -2.33 0.07 6.52
N GLY A 106 -3.31 0.83 6.03
CA GLY A 106 -3.33 2.29 6.16
C GLY A 106 -3.36 2.81 7.60
N VAL A 107 -4.31 2.31 8.41
CA VAL A 107 -4.47 2.72 9.81
C VAL A 107 -3.24 2.37 10.65
N PRO A 108 -2.71 1.12 10.62
CA PRO A 108 -1.52 0.76 11.37
C PRO A 108 -0.29 1.54 10.93
N LEU A 109 -0.12 1.79 9.63
CA LEU A 109 0.98 2.62 9.12
C LEU A 109 0.96 4.01 9.73
N ARG A 110 -0.20 4.69 9.73
CA ARG A 110 -0.33 6.04 10.31
C ARG A 110 -0.02 6.08 11.81
N ASP A 111 -0.53 5.09 12.54
CA ASP A 111 -0.33 5.00 13.98
C ASP A 111 1.15 4.74 14.32
N SER A 112 1.76 3.78 13.64
CA SER A 112 3.16 3.42 13.86
C SER A 112 4.15 4.47 13.38
N TRP A 113 3.87 5.22 12.31
CA TRP A 113 4.84 6.13 11.69
C TRP A 113 5.36 7.21 12.66
N LYS A 114 4.56 7.59 13.66
CA LYS A 114 4.98 8.56 14.68
C LYS A 114 5.78 7.92 15.83
N LYS A 115 5.65 6.62 16.03
CA LYS A 115 6.20 5.87 17.17
C LYS A 115 7.58 5.26 16.86
N VAL A 116 7.86 4.96 15.59
CA VAL A 116 9.11 4.31 15.17
C VAL A 116 10.22 5.33 14.85
N SER A 117 11.48 4.90 15.04
CA SER A 117 12.67 5.72 14.76
C SER A 117 12.89 5.95 13.25
N ALA A 118 13.71 6.95 12.91
CA ALA A 118 14.08 7.23 11.53
C ALA A 118 14.73 6.02 10.84
N SER A 119 15.58 5.27 11.54
CA SER A 119 16.23 4.06 11.00
C SER A 119 15.21 3.00 10.58
N VAL A 120 14.14 2.80 11.36
CA VAL A 120 13.07 1.85 11.02
C VAL A 120 12.28 2.33 9.80
N LYS A 121 12.00 3.63 9.69
CA LYS A 121 11.34 4.22 8.52
C LYS A 121 12.16 4.01 7.26
N ASN A 122 13.46 4.34 7.31
CA ASN A 122 14.38 4.16 6.19
C ASN A 122 14.52 2.68 5.82
N GLY A 123 14.62 1.79 6.82
CA GLY A 123 14.63 0.35 6.60
C GLY A 123 13.36 -0.15 5.90
N LEU A 124 12.19 0.39 6.25
CA LEU A 124 10.93 0.07 5.57
C LEU A 124 10.94 0.53 4.10
N ILE A 125 11.41 1.75 3.83
CA ILE A 125 11.49 2.26 2.46
C ILE A 125 12.49 1.45 1.63
N ILE A 126 13.62 1.04 2.21
CA ILE A 126 14.59 0.14 1.55
C ILE A 126 13.94 -1.22 1.27
N LEU A 127 13.22 -1.80 2.23
CA LEU A 127 12.51 -3.07 2.06
C LEU A 127 11.53 -3.02 0.87
N PHE A 128 10.69 -1.98 0.81
CA PHE A 128 9.73 -1.83 -0.29
C PHE A 128 10.41 -1.47 -1.62
N THR A 129 11.50 -0.72 -1.61
CA THR A 129 12.34 -0.49 -2.80
C THR A 129 12.80 -1.83 -3.39
N LEU A 130 13.39 -2.70 -2.56
CA LEU A 130 13.88 -4.00 -3.00
C LEU A 130 12.74 -4.92 -3.46
N LEU A 131 11.62 -4.93 -2.74
CA LEU A 131 10.42 -5.66 -3.14
C LEU A 131 9.94 -5.18 -4.52
N PHE A 132 9.84 -3.88 -4.76
CA PHE A 132 9.36 -3.34 -6.03
C PHE A 132 10.34 -3.58 -7.18
N ILE A 133 11.65 -3.57 -6.94
CA ILE A 133 12.64 -4.02 -7.94
C ILE A 133 12.39 -5.49 -8.30
N ALA A 134 12.25 -6.35 -7.29
CA ALA A 134 12.02 -7.78 -7.50
C ALA A 134 10.68 -8.05 -8.23
N MET A 135 9.62 -7.33 -7.87
CA MET A 135 8.32 -7.45 -8.52
C MET A 135 8.33 -6.90 -9.94
N GLY A 136 8.97 -5.75 -10.17
CA GLY A 136 9.18 -5.20 -11.50
C GLY A 136 9.91 -6.19 -12.40
N TRP A 137 10.96 -6.82 -11.87
CA TRP A 137 11.67 -7.88 -12.59
C TRP A 137 10.76 -9.08 -12.92
N LEU A 138 10.05 -9.58 -11.91
CA LEU A 138 9.14 -10.71 -12.06
C LEU A 138 8.06 -10.44 -13.12
N TYR A 139 7.44 -9.27 -13.10
CA TYR A 139 6.35 -8.92 -14.01
C TYR A 139 6.81 -8.69 -15.47
N ILE A 140 8.01 -8.12 -15.67
CA ILE A 140 8.54 -7.84 -17.02
C ILE A 140 9.11 -9.10 -17.67
N TRP A 141 9.87 -9.91 -16.94
CA TRP A 141 10.67 -11.00 -17.51
C TRP A 141 10.11 -12.40 -17.23
N SER A 142 8.97 -12.54 -16.57
CA SER A 142 8.31 -13.84 -16.47
C SER A 142 7.95 -14.37 -17.88
N PRO A 143 8.35 -15.59 -18.24
CA PRO A 143 8.03 -16.18 -19.55
C PRO A 143 6.53 -16.49 -19.68
N ASN A 144 5.84 -16.62 -18.55
CA ASN A 144 4.41 -16.91 -18.48
C ASN A 144 3.65 -15.69 -17.93
N GLN A 145 2.40 -15.57 -18.35
CA GLN A 145 1.47 -14.64 -17.75
C GLN A 145 1.16 -15.06 -16.30
N LEU A 146 1.32 -14.14 -15.36
CA LEU A 146 1.22 -14.38 -13.92
C LEU A 146 -0.21 -14.27 -13.38
N CYS A 147 -1.07 -13.51 -14.07
CA CYS A 147 -2.48 -13.31 -13.71
C CYS A 147 -3.36 -13.65 -14.91
N ASN A 148 -4.36 -14.51 -14.72
CA ASN A 148 -5.21 -14.98 -15.82
C ASN A 148 -6.25 -13.95 -16.27
N ASN A 149 -6.61 -13.02 -15.40
CA ASN A 149 -7.66 -12.04 -15.65
C ASN A 149 -7.15 -10.73 -16.26
N TYR A 150 -5.84 -10.60 -16.51
CA TYR A 150 -5.20 -9.41 -17.08
C TYR A 150 -4.54 -9.71 -18.42
N LEU A 151 -4.30 -8.68 -19.23
CA LEU A 151 -3.51 -8.85 -20.45
C LEU A 151 -2.01 -8.90 -20.13
N LEU A 152 -1.23 -9.60 -20.96
CA LEU A 152 0.24 -9.62 -20.84
C LEU A 152 0.83 -8.20 -20.90
N ILE A 153 0.26 -7.31 -21.73
CA ILE A 153 0.72 -5.92 -21.80
C ILE A 153 0.50 -5.19 -20.48
N ASP A 154 -0.63 -5.40 -19.81
CA ASP A 154 -0.91 -4.79 -18.50
C ASP A 154 0.07 -5.26 -17.44
N GLN A 155 0.45 -6.55 -17.50
CA GLN A 155 1.47 -7.14 -16.64
C GLN A 155 2.82 -6.43 -16.81
N ILE A 156 3.27 -6.27 -18.06
CA ILE A 156 4.55 -5.59 -18.36
C ILE A 156 4.47 -4.13 -17.93
N THR A 157 3.35 -3.45 -18.20
CA THR A 157 3.12 -2.05 -17.76
C THR A 157 3.17 -1.92 -16.25
N LEU A 158 2.54 -2.83 -15.51
CA LEU A 158 2.63 -2.87 -14.04
C LEU A 158 4.08 -3.08 -13.57
N GLY A 159 4.82 -3.97 -14.22
CA GLY A 159 6.23 -4.21 -13.90
C GLY A 159 7.08 -2.95 -14.04
N TRP A 160 6.89 -2.18 -15.11
CA TRP A 160 7.51 -0.85 -15.24
C TRP A 160 7.03 0.15 -14.18
N GLY A 161 5.76 0.10 -13.79
CA GLY A 161 5.22 0.89 -12.69
C GLY A 161 5.93 0.63 -11.35
N PHE A 162 6.23 -0.64 -11.06
CA PHE A 162 7.03 -1.02 -9.90
C PHE A 162 8.46 -0.48 -9.95
N LEU A 163 9.14 -0.63 -11.10
CA LEU A 163 10.50 -0.10 -11.26
C LEU A 163 10.54 1.42 -11.14
N LEU A 164 9.57 2.13 -11.72
CA LEU A 164 9.44 3.59 -11.58
C LEU A 164 9.27 3.97 -10.11
N THR A 165 8.38 3.29 -9.39
CA THR A 165 8.15 3.57 -7.96
C THR A 165 9.41 3.30 -7.13
N ALA A 166 10.15 2.23 -7.42
CA ALA A 166 11.42 1.95 -6.77
C ALA A 166 12.47 3.04 -7.04
N VAL A 167 12.57 3.54 -8.28
CA VAL A 167 13.44 4.68 -8.62
C VAL A 167 13.07 5.90 -7.80
N CYS A 168 11.78 6.25 -7.68
CA CYS A 168 11.34 7.36 -6.85
C CYS A 168 11.72 7.18 -5.38
N MET A 169 11.60 5.97 -4.83
CA MET A 169 12.01 5.66 -3.45
C MET A 169 13.53 5.78 -3.24
N ILE A 170 14.33 5.33 -4.22
CA ILE A 170 15.80 5.50 -4.20
C ILE A 170 16.16 6.98 -4.23
N SER A 171 15.53 7.75 -5.11
CA SER A 171 15.73 9.20 -5.18
C SER A 171 15.36 9.89 -3.87
N TYR A 172 14.28 9.47 -3.21
CA TYR A 172 13.90 9.98 -1.89
C TYR A 172 14.95 9.68 -0.81
N ILE A 173 15.44 8.44 -0.73
CA ILE A 173 16.48 8.05 0.25
C ILE A 173 17.77 8.84 -0.01
N ALA A 174 18.20 8.93 -1.27
CA ALA A 174 19.38 9.70 -1.65
C ALA A 174 19.24 11.17 -1.27
N TYR A 175 18.09 11.78 -1.57
CA TYR A 175 17.77 13.14 -1.17
C TYR A 175 17.84 13.32 0.35
N SER A 176 17.18 12.45 1.13
CA SER A 176 17.19 12.54 2.59
C SER A 176 18.60 12.43 3.19
N TYR A 177 19.44 11.54 2.63
CA TYR A 177 20.80 11.38 3.10
C TYR A 177 21.67 12.61 2.81
N ILE A 178 21.50 13.21 1.63
CA ILE A 178 22.22 14.43 1.25
C ILE A 178 21.79 15.62 2.12
N THR A 179 20.49 15.78 2.40
CA THR A 179 20.00 16.85 3.27
C THR A 179 20.48 16.69 4.70
N ASP A 180 20.43 15.47 5.25
CA ASP A 180 20.92 15.19 6.60
C ASP A 180 22.44 15.47 6.70
N LEU A 181 23.22 15.15 5.66
CA LEU A 181 24.65 15.47 5.63
C LEU A 181 24.90 16.98 5.59
N ALA A 182 24.11 17.73 4.81
CA ALA A 182 24.27 19.18 4.68
C ALA A 182 23.92 19.94 5.97
N GLU A 183 23.00 19.43 6.79
CA GLU A 183 22.67 20.02 8.10
C GLU A 183 23.73 19.74 9.19
N ASN A 184 24.58 18.73 8.99
CA ASN A 184 25.60 18.29 9.95
C ASN A 184 27.03 18.80 9.63
N ILE A 185 27.19 19.63 8.60
CA ILE A 185 28.46 20.32 8.23
C ILE A 185 28.33 21.79 8.60
#